data_AF-A0A3L7PCN5-F1
#
_entry.id   AF-A0A3L7PCN5-F1
#
_cell.length_a   1.000
_cell.length_b   1.000
_cell.length_c   1.000
_cell.angle_alpha   90.00
_cell.angle_beta   90.00
_cell.angle_gamma   90.00
#
_symmetry.space_group_name_H-M   'P 1'
#
loop_
_entity.id
_entity.type
_entity.pdbx_description
1 polymer ?
#
loop_
_entity_poly.entity_id
_entity_poly.type
_entity_poly.pdbx_seq_one_letter_code
_entity_poly.pdbx_strand_id
1 'polypeptide(L)'
;VDKRYGEIYDHHAVEYTYADGSKMISQCRHIPGCWNSVEEHAHGTNGTIHLEGNQPRNCFLEMPNGTRITAKTKHANPYQVEHDDLFKAIRTNAKDYNEAEYGAMSTMTAILGRLCTYSGKVITMEQALNSEVSIMPKSFSFDAEAPVNPNANGDYPIAIPGQSIVV
;
A
#
# COMPACT_ATOMS: atom_id res chain seq x y z
N VAL A 1 -19.30 -14.82 -10.50
CA VAL A 1 -18.84 -14.43 -9.15
C VAL A 1 -19.98 -14.73 -8.19
N ASP A 2 -19.69 -15.43 -7.10
CA ASP A 2 -20.70 -15.81 -6.09
C ASP A 2 -21.16 -14.56 -5.34
N LYS A 3 -22.47 -14.30 -5.36
CA LYS A 3 -23.11 -13.05 -4.88
C LYS A 3 -23.22 -12.95 -3.36
N ARG A 4 -22.77 -13.97 -2.63
CA ARG A 4 -22.79 -14.01 -1.16
C ARG A 4 -21.62 -13.25 -0.51
N TYR A 5 -20.61 -12.86 -1.30
CA TYR A 5 -19.39 -12.23 -0.80
C TYR A 5 -19.33 -10.76 -1.24
N GLY A 6 -18.59 -9.95 -0.48
CA GLY A 6 -18.48 -8.50 -0.71
C GLY A 6 -17.81 -8.10 -2.03
N GLU A 7 -17.70 -6.79 -2.25
CA GLU A 7 -17.18 -6.19 -3.50
C GLU A 7 -15.65 -6.06 -3.56
N ILE A 8 -14.95 -6.55 -2.54
CA ILE A 8 -13.50 -6.43 -2.41
C ILE A 8 -12.85 -7.79 -2.32
N TYR A 9 -11.59 -7.87 -2.76
CA TYR A 9 -10.80 -9.08 -2.61
C TYR A 9 -10.17 -9.12 -1.23
N ASP A 10 -10.24 -10.27 -0.58
CA ASP A 10 -9.55 -10.50 0.70
C ASP A 10 -8.03 -10.57 0.55
N HIS A 11 -7.53 -10.84 -0.66
CA HIS A 11 -6.11 -11.01 -0.93
C HIS A 11 -5.68 -10.27 -2.19
N HIS A 12 -4.50 -9.68 -2.10
CA HIS A 12 -3.78 -9.16 -3.25
C HIS A 12 -2.37 -9.75 -3.26
N ALA A 13 -1.87 -10.05 -4.45
CA ALA A 13 -0.48 -10.38 -4.69
C ALA A 13 -0.03 -9.58 -5.91
N VAL A 14 0.93 -8.68 -5.71
CA VAL A 14 1.36 -7.71 -6.72
C VAL A 14 2.87 -7.70 -6.79
N GLU A 15 3.40 -7.76 -8.02
CA GLU A 15 4.82 -7.49 -8.29
C GLU A 15 4.95 -6.10 -8.91
N TYR A 16 5.80 -5.28 -8.32
CA TYR A 16 6.22 -3.99 -8.85
C TYR A 16 7.63 -4.12 -9.38
N THR A 17 7.90 -3.54 -10.54
CA THR A 17 9.26 -3.40 -11.08
C THR A 17 9.60 -1.90 -11.15
N TYR A 18 10.67 -1.51 -10.47
CA TYR A 18 11.16 -0.13 -10.45
C TYR A 18 12.11 0.14 -11.62
N ALA A 19 12.41 1.42 -11.86
CA ALA A 19 13.23 1.86 -12.99
C ALA A 19 14.66 1.29 -12.96
N ASP A 20 15.19 0.99 -11.78
CA ASP A 20 16.50 0.37 -11.57
C ASP A 20 16.48 -1.17 -11.74
N GLY A 21 15.31 -1.74 -12.05
CA GLY A 21 15.09 -3.18 -12.20
C GLY A 21 14.85 -3.92 -10.88
N SER A 22 14.89 -3.22 -9.74
CA SER A 22 14.49 -3.82 -8.46
C SER A 22 13.02 -4.23 -8.49
N LYS A 23 12.70 -5.29 -7.74
CA LYS A 23 11.35 -5.83 -7.65
C LYS A 23 10.85 -5.77 -6.22
N MET A 24 9.62 -5.31 -6.04
CA MET A 24 8.89 -5.43 -4.78
C MET A 24 7.71 -6.38 -4.99
N ILE A 25 7.64 -7.41 -4.15
CA ILE A 25 6.52 -8.33 -4.10
C ILE A 25 5.69 -7.95 -2.87
N SER A 26 4.49 -7.42 -3.11
CA SER A 26 3.57 -7.02 -2.03
C SER A 26 2.39 -7.99 -1.99
N GLN A 27 2.13 -8.54 -0.82
CA GLN A 27 1.03 -9.45 -0.57
C GLN A 27 0.26 -8.98 0.66
N CYS A 28 -1.07 -9.06 0.61
CA CYS A 28 -1.91 -8.79 1.76
C CYS A 28 -3.04 -9.81 1.88
N ARG A 29 -3.54 -9.98 3.11
CA ARG A 29 -4.67 -10.84 3.42
C ARG A 29 -5.46 -10.31 4.62
N HIS A 30 -6.79 -10.27 4.49
CA HIS A 30 -7.72 -9.94 5.59
C HIS A 30 -8.64 -11.09 6.01
N ILE A 31 -8.11 -12.31 6.16
CA ILE A 31 -8.86 -13.48 6.65
C ILE A 31 -8.51 -13.77 8.12
N PRO A 32 -9.50 -13.80 9.03
CA PRO A 32 -9.28 -14.11 10.44
C PRO A 32 -8.92 -15.58 10.66
N GLY A 33 -8.18 -15.87 11.74
CA GLY A 33 -7.82 -17.24 12.13
C GLY A 33 -6.65 -17.86 11.35
N CYS A 34 -5.99 -17.08 10.49
CA CYS A 34 -4.81 -17.51 9.76
C CYS A 34 -3.52 -16.90 10.35
N TRP A 35 -2.34 -17.35 9.88
CA TRP A 35 -1.04 -16.83 10.32
C TRP A 35 -0.89 -15.33 10.05
N ASN A 36 -0.65 -14.52 11.08
CA ASN A 36 -0.51 -13.07 10.97
C ASN A 36 0.96 -12.69 10.79
N SER A 37 1.24 -11.88 9.77
CA SER A 37 2.56 -11.31 9.51
C SER A 37 2.38 -9.93 8.88
N VAL A 38 3.08 -8.94 9.44
CA VAL A 38 3.22 -7.57 8.93
C VAL A 38 4.71 -7.29 8.96
N GLU A 39 5.35 -7.63 7.84
CA GLU A 39 6.79 -7.69 7.71
C GLU A 39 7.21 -7.22 6.33
N GLU A 40 8.39 -6.64 6.27
CA GLU A 40 9.06 -6.22 5.06
C GLU A 40 10.46 -6.82 5.02
N HIS A 41 10.85 -7.32 3.86
CA HIS A 41 12.15 -7.96 3.67
C HIS A 41 12.84 -7.32 2.48
N ALA A 42 14.08 -6.85 2.64
CA ALA A 42 14.87 -6.33 1.53
C ALA A 42 16.09 -7.23 1.30
N HIS A 43 16.17 -7.79 0.10
CA HIS A 43 17.21 -8.73 -0.29
C HIS A 43 18.29 -8.02 -1.11
N GLY A 44 19.54 -8.16 -0.68
CA GLY A 44 20.71 -7.64 -1.39
C GLY A 44 21.79 -8.70 -1.54
N THR A 45 22.80 -8.40 -2.36
CA THR A 45 23.95 -9.29 -2.58
C THR A 45 24.81 -9.50 -1.33
N ASN A 46 24.75 -8.55 -0.39
CA ASN A 46 25.54 -8.55 0.85
C ASN A 46 24.74 -8.98 2.08
N GLY A 47 23.49 -9.42 1.91
CA GLY A 47 22.63 -9.85 3.01
C GLY A 47 21.15 -9.50 2.79
N THR A 48 20.32 -9.95 3.71
CA THR A 48 18.89 -9.65 3.74
C THR A 48 18.55 -8.91 5.02
N ILE A 49 17.85 -7.78 4.92
CA ILE A 49 17.26 -7.14 6.08
C ILE A 49 15.83 -7.64 6.27
N HIS A 50 15.53 -8.03 7.50
CA HIS A 50 14.20 -8.43 7.95
C HIS A 50 13.65 -7.33 8.84
N LEU A 51 12.49 -6.78 8.49
CA LEU A 51 11.78 -5.74 9.22
C LEU A 51 10.44 -6.29 9.70
N GLU A 52 10.11 -6.07 10.96
CA GLU A 52 8.83 -6.49 11.55
C GLU A 52 8.11 -5.28 12.12
N GLY A 53 6.95 -4.95 11.55
CA GLY A 53 6.19 -3.74 11.90
C GLY A 53 5.69 -3.72 13.35
N ASN A 54 5.38 -4.89 13.92
CA ASN A 54 4.85 -4.99 15.28
C ASN A 54 5.92 -5.15 16.36
N GLN A 55 7.14 -5.53 15.99
CA GLN A 55 8.23 -5.76 16.94
C GLN A 55 9.56 -5.26 16.37
N PRO A 56 9.85 -3.95 16.43
CA PRO A 56 11.12 -3.39 15.92
C PRO A 56 12.39 -4.02 16.51
N ARG A 57 12.29 -4.69 17.67
CA ARG A 57 13.37 -5.46 18.29
C ARG A 57 13.75 -6.73 17.52
N ASN A 58 12.85 -7.23 16.69
CA ASN A 58 13.04 -8.40 15.86
C ASN A 58 13.58 -8.04 14.47
N CYS A 59 13.83 -6.76 14.18
CA CYS A 59 14.51 -6.38 12.95
C CYS A 59 15.99 -6.77 13.00
N PHE A 60 16.50 -7.44 11.96
CA PHE A 60 17.91 -7.82 11.86
C PHE A 60 18.39 -7.86 10.40
N LEU A 61 19.69 -7.67 10.23
CA LEU A 61 20.41 -7.96 8.99
C LEU A 61 21.00 -9.36 9.08
N GLU A 62 20.66 -10.22 8.12
CA GLU A 62 21.26 -11.53 7.92
C GLU A 62 22.32 -11.48 6.82
N MET A 63 23.57 -11.75 7.20
CA MET A 63 24.72 -11.79 6.29
C MET A 63 24.80 -13.14 5.56
N PRO A 64 25.44 -13.23 4.38
CA PRO A 64 25.57 -14.48 3.62
C PRO A 64 26.25 -15.63 4.38
N ASN A 65 27.04 -15.33 5.41
CA ASN A 65 27.69 -16.32 6.28
C ASN A 65 26.82 -16.76 7.48
N GLY A 66 25.54 -16.37 7.52
CA GLY A 66 24.60 -16.66 8.61
C GLY A 66 24.74 -15.75 9.83
N THR A 67 25.65 -14.77 9.82
CA THR A 67 25.78 -13.81 10.93
C THR A 67 24.56 -12.90 10.96
N ARG A 68 23.94 -12.76 12.14
CA ARG A 68 22.83 -11.83 12.38
C ARG A 68 23.32 -10.58 13.09
N ILE A 69 22.95 -9.42 12.56
CA ILE A 69 23.28 -8.12 13.13
C ILE A 69 21.97 -7.41 13.48
N THR A 70 21.75 -7.19 14.78
CA THR A 70 20.61 -6.44 15.31
C THR A 70 21.03 -5.03 15.68
N ALA A 71 20.19 -4.04 15.40
CA ALA A 71 20.45 -2.66 15.84
C ALA A 71 20.40 -2.56 17.37
N LYS A 72 21.46 -2.02 18.00
CA LYS A 72 21.50 -1.77 19.46
C LYS A 72 20.94 -0.39 19.83
N THR A 73 19.93 0.09 19.09
CA THR A 73 19.40 1.45 19.29
C THR A 73 18.21 1.45 20.24
N LYS A 74 17.97 2.61 20.89
CA LYS A 74 16.70 2.82 21.59
C LYS A 74 15.60 2.91 20.53
N HIS A 75 14.61 2.04 20.63
CA HIS A 75 13.41 2.15 19.82
C HIS A 75 12.59 3.34 20.35
N ALA A 76 12.66 4.47 19.66
CA ALA A 76 11.74 5.56 19.89
C ALA A 76 10.35 5.15 19.36
N ASN A 77 9.29 5.64 20.01
CA ASN A 77 7.95 5.45 19.50
C ASN A 77 7.85 6.19 18.16
N PRO A 78 7.55 5.50 17.03
CA PRO A 78 7.54 6.13 15.71
C PRO A 78 6.52 7.28 15.62
N TYR A 79 5.37 7.16 16.28
CA TYR A 79 4.36 8.22 16.34
C TYR A 79 4.88 9.47 17.06
N GLN A 80 5.73 9.30 18.07
CA GLN A 80 6.33 10.43 18.79
C GLN A 80 7.40 11.11 17.94
N VAL A 81 8.23 10.33 17.24
CA VAL A 81 9.26 10.85 16.33
C VAL A 81 8.63 11.70 15.24
N GLU A 82 7.56 11.19 14.61
CA GLU A 82 6.81 11.92 13.58
C GLU A 82 6.29 13.28 14.08
N HIS A 83 5.70 13.30 15.29
CA HIS A 83 5.24 14.56 15.88
C HIS A 83 6.39 15.50 16.25
N ASP A 84 7.49 14.97 16.79
CA ASP A 84 8.66 15.78 17.14
C ASP A 84 9.25 16.46 15.90
N ASP A 85 9.36 15.73 14.78
CA ASP A 85 9.85 16.24 13.50
C ASP A 85 8.89 17.28 12.89
N LEU A 86 7.58 17.02 12.90
CA LEU A 86 6.57 17.99 12.48
C LEU A 86 6.64 19.29 13.31
N PHE A 87 6.67 19.19 14.64
CA PHE A 87 6.73 20.37 15.50
C PHE A 87 8.04 21.13 15.31
N LYS A 88 9.16 20.42 15.16
CA LYS A 88 10.44 21.04 14.87
C LYS A 88 10.38 21.81 13.55
N ALA A 89 9.86 21.21 12.48
CA ALA A 89 9.72 21.85 11.18
C ALA A 89 8.91 23.15 11.25
N ILE A 90 7.77 23.12 11.94
CA ILE A 90 6.93 24.30 12.18
C ILE A 90 7.70 25.37 12.97
N ARG A 91 8.36 24.98 14.07
CA ARG A 91 9.05 25.92 14.98
C ARG A 91 10.28 26.55 14.37
N THR A 92 10.99 25.83 13.50
CA THR A 92 12.17 26.35 12.80
C THR A 92 11.84 26.98 11.46
N ASN A 93 10.57 26.96 11.04
CA ASN A 93 10.13 27.38 9.71
C ASN A 93 10.95 26.66 8.60
N ALA A 94 11.16 25.35 8.78
CA ALA A 94 11.87 24.51 7.83
C ALA A 94 11.03 24.43 6.54
N LYS A 95 11.61 24.88 5.42
CA LYS A 95 10.93 24.89 4.12
C LYS A 95 11.17 23.62 3.31
N ASP A 96 12.14 22.84 3.74
CA ASP A 96 12.62 21.60 3.15
C ASP A 96 11.97 20.36 3.76
N TYR A 97 11.33 20.48 4.94
CA TYR A 97 10.56 19.40 5.54
C TYR A 97 9.15 19.34 4.94
N ASN A 98 8.97 18.51 3.92
CA ASN A 98 7.68 18.28 3.26
C ASN A 98 7.54 16.82 2.83
N GLU A 99 6.60 16.11 3.46
CA GLU A 99 6.33 14.70 3.19
C GLU A 99 5.04 14.47 2.39
N ALA A 100 4.37 15.54 1.93
CA ALA A 100 3.09 15.44 1.24
C ALA A 100 3.18 14.62 -0.05
N GLU A 101 4.21 14.87 -0.87
CA GLU A 101 4.42 14.12 -2.12
C GLU A 101 4.79 12.67 -1.83
N TYR A 102 5.65 12.43 -0.84
CA TYR A 102 6.05 11.08 -0.44
C TYR A 102 4.85 10.25 0.04
N GLY A 103 4.00 10.83 0.92
CA GLY A 103 2.78 10.20 1.39
C GLY A 103 1.75 9.96 0.28
N ALA A 104 1.59 10.92 -0.65
CA ALA A 104 0.71 10.78 -1.79
C ALA A 104 1.17 9.64 -2.72
N MET A 105 2.46 9.56 -3.03
CA MET A 105 3.02 8.50 -3.88
C MET A 105 3.03 7.12 -3.22
N SER A 106 3.21 7.07 -1.90
CA SER A 106 3.04 5.84 -1.11
C SER A 106 1.60 5.32 -1.22
N THR A 107 0.62 6.21 -1.03
CA THR A 107 -0.81 5.87 -1.22
C THR A 107 -1.09 5.43 -2.66
N MET A 108 -0.51 6.13 -3.63
CA MET A 108 -0.67 5.80 -5.05
C MET A 108 -0.10 4.42 -5.40
N THR A 109 0.95 3.97 -4.73
CA THR A 109 1.50 2.62 -4.91
C THR A 109 0.48 1.54 -4.50
N ALA A 110 -0.24 1.74 -3.40
CA ALA A 110 -1.32 0.85 -2.97
C ALA A 110 -2.50 0.88 -3.95
N ILE A 111 -2.89 2.07 -4.43
CA ILE A 111 -3.92 2.24 -5.46
C ILE A 111 -3.51 1.47 -6.72
N LEU A 112 -2.30 1.68 -7.24
CA LEU A 112 -1.78 0.99 -8.42
C LEU A 112 -1.87 -0.53 -8.30
N GLY A 113 -1.52 -1.09 -7.14
CA GLY A 113 -1.65 -2.53 -6.89
C GLY A 113 -3.10 -3.02 -6.98
N ARG A 114 -4.04 -2.26 -6.40
CA ARG A 114 -5.48 -2.55 -6.54
C ARG A 114 -5.92 -2.48 -8.00
N LEU A 115 -5.51 -1.46 -8.76
CA LEU A 115 -5.86 -1.34 -10.18
C LEU A 115 -5.35 -2.56 -10.97
N CYS A 116 -4.10 -2.95 -10.80
CA CYS A 116 -3.52 -4.13 -11.47
C CYS A 116 -4.29 -5.41 -11.13
N THR A 117 -4.54 -5.66 -9.84
CA THR A 117 -5.26 -6.88 -9.41
C THR A 117 -6.71 -6.92 -9.85
N TYR A 118 -7.41 -5.79 -9.86
CA TYR A 118 -8.82 -5.73 -10.24
C TYR A 118 -9.04 -5.80 -11.75
N SER A 119 -8.10 -5.26 -12.53
CA SER A 119 -8.16 -5.36 -14.00
C SER A 119 -7.51 -6.63 -14.55
N GLY A 120 -6.58 -7.25 -13.81
CA GLY A 120 -5.71 -8.31 -14.31
C GLY A 120 -4.69 -7.84 -15.35
N LYS A 121 -4.41 -6.53 -15.43
CA LYS A 121 -3.49 -5.93 -16.41
C LYS A 121 -2.24 -5.38 -15.75
N VAL A 122 -1.16 -5.30 -16.52
CA VAL A 122 0.00 -4.50 -16.16
C VAL A 122 -0.33 -3.03 -16.40
N ILE A 123 -0.17 -2.20 -15.37
CA ILE A 123 -0.45 -0.76 -15.40
C ILE A 123 0.80 -0.05 -14.89
N THR A 124 1.24 1.00 -15.59
CA THR A 124 2.36 1.83 -15.15
C THR A 124 1.87 2.92 -14.19
N MET A 125 2.78 3.43 -13.34
CA MET A 125 2.47 4.57 -12.48
C MET A 125 1.96 5.79 -13.29
N GLU A 126 2.57 6.05 -14.45
CA GLU A 126 2.15 7.10 -15.37
C GLU A 126 0.73 6.89 -15.91
N GLN A 127 0.37 5.68 -16.32
CA GLN A 127 -0.99 5.36 -16.77
C GLN A 127 -2.01 5.57 -15.65
N ALA A 128 -1.68 5.16 -14.44
CA ALA A 128 -2.58 5.31 -13.30
C ALA A 128 -2.74 6.78 -12.87
N LEU A 129 -1.67 7.59 -12.92
CA LEU A 129 -1.72 9.03 -12.62
C LEU A 129 -2.48 9.83 -13.69
N ASN A 130 -2.44 9.39 -14.95
CA ASN A 130 -3.16 10.02 -16.06
C ASN A 130 -4.55 9.43 -16.31
N SER A 131 -5.04 8.54 -15.44
CA SER A 131 -6.36 7.94 -15.61
C SER A 131 -7.46 8.98 -15.46
N GLU A 132 -8.44 8.93 -16.36
CA GLU A 132 -9.66 9.75 -16.29
C GLU A 132 -10.81 9.04 -15.56
N VAL A 133 -10.58 7.79 -15.09
CA VAL A 133 -11.58 7.04 -14.32
C VAL A 133 -11.75 7.69 -12.95
N SER A 134 -12.93 8.27 -12.71
CA SER A 134 -13.27 8.88 -11.43
C SER A 134 -14.30 8.06 -10.67
N ILE A 135 -13.98 7.74 -9.42
CA ILE A 135 -14.91 7.16 -8.44
C ILE A 135 -15.43 8.21 -7.46
N MET A 136 -15.14 9.49 -7.70
CA MET A 136 -15.60 10.57 -6.83
C MET A 136 -17.07 10.89 -7.09
N PRO A 137 -17.81 11.35 -6.06
CA PRO A 137 -19.12 11.95 -6.26
C PRO A 137 -19.07 13.10 -7.28
N LYS A 138 -20.10 13.21 -8.11
CA LYS A 138 -20.26 14.35 -9.05
C LYS A 138 -20.61 15.65 -8.32
N SER A 139 -21.22 15.54 -7.14
CA SER A 139 -21.56 16.65 -6.25
C SER A 139 -21.24 16.27 -4.80
N PHE A 140 -20.84 17.25 -3.99
CA PHE A 140 -20.56 17.07 -2.57
C PHE A 140 -21.73 17.60 -1.75
N SER A 141 -22.79 16.80 -1.65
CA SER A 141 -24.00 17.11 -0.88
C SER A 141 -24.47 15.87 -0.12
N PHE A 142 -25.22 16.06 0.96
CA PHE A 142 -25.79 14.95 1.73
C PHE A 142 -26.79 14.11 0.94
N ASP A 143 -27.38 14.67 -0.12
CA ASP A 143 -28.29 14.03 -1.06
C ASP A 143 -27.61 13.65 -2.39
N ALA A 144 -26.29 13.74 -2.48
CA ALA A 144 -25.55 13.34 -3.67
C ALA A 144 -25.72 11.85 -3.93
N GLU A 145 -25.98 11.49 -5.18
CA GLU A 145 -26.07 10.11 -5.61
C GLU A 145 -24.70 9.42 -5.47
N ALA A 146 -24.70 8.20 -4.94
CA ALA A 146 -23.50 7.40 -4.86
C ALA A 146 -22.99 7.09 -6.29
N PRO A 147 -21.66 7.15 -6.55
CA PRO A 147 -21.10 6.83 -7.87
C PRO A 147 -21.39 5.41 -8.34
N VAL A 148 -21.61 4.50 -7.39
CA VAL A 148 -21.95 3.10 -7.62
C VAL A 148 -23.27 2.80 -6.89
N ASN A 149 -24.25 2.33 -7.65
CA ASN A 149 -25.56 1.95 -7.14
C ASN A 149 -25.79 0.45 -7.32
N PRO A 150 -26.64 -0.17 -6.47
CA PRO A 150 -27.03 -1.55 -6.66
C PRO A 150 -27.93 -1.68 -7.91
N ASN A 151 -27.92 -2.88 -8.50
CA ASN A 151 -28.86 -3.25 -9.55
C ASN A 151 -30.27 -3.55 -8.97
N ALA A 152 -31.21 -3.94 -9.81
CA ALA A 152 -32.60 -4.24 -9.42
C ALA A 152 -32.74 -5.35 -8.35
N ASN A 153 -31.73 -6.19 -8.16
CA ASN A 153 -31.71 -7.25 -7.14
C ASN A 153 -31.01 -6.81 -5.85
N GLY A 154 -30.50 -5.58 -5.77
CA GLY A 154 -29.70 -5.10 -4.64
C GLY A 154 -28.20 -5.41 -4.75
N ASP A 155 -27.73 -5.99 -5.86
CA ASP A 155 -26.31 -6.37 -6.02
C ASP A 155 -25.48 -5.20 -6.57
N TYR A 156 -24.25 -5.06 -6.11
CA TYR A 156 -23.27 -4.09 -6.62
C TYR A 156 -22.29 -4.73 -7.62
N PRO A 157 -21.67 -3.94 -8.52
CA PRO A 157 -20.66 -4.44 -9.43
C PRO A 157 -19.39 -4.88 -8.69
N ILE A 158 -18.91 -6.08 -9.00
CA ILE A 158 -17.68 -6.63 -8.44
C ILE A 158 -16.58 -6.53 -9.49
N ALA A 159 -15.35 -6.20 -9.07
CA ALA A 159 -14.20 -6.20 -9.97
C ALA A 159 -13.91 -7.62 -10.49
N ILE A 160 -13.68 -7.75 -11.80
CA ILE A 160 -13.37 -9.01 -12.47
C ILE A 160 -12.12 -8.82 -13.35
N PRO A 161 -11.00 -9.49 -13.01
CA PRO A 161 -9.81 -9.53 -13.83
C PRO A 161 -10.13 -9.91 -15.28
N GLY A 162 -9.56 -9.16 -16.22
CA GLY A 162 -9.82 -9.29 -17.66
C GLY A 162 -11.07 -8.57 -18.15
N GLN A 163 -11.92 -8.04 -17.28
CA GLN A 163 -13.16 -7.34 -17.66
C GLN A 163 -13.26 -5.92 -17.10
N SER A 164 -12.82 -5.69 -15.86
CA SER A 164 -12.91 -4.38 -15.22
C SER A 164 -12.00 -3.34 -15.87
N ILE A 165 -12.58 -2.17 -16.15
CA ILE A 165 -11.86 -0.96 -16.56
C ILE A 165 -11.56 -0.17 -15.29
N VAL A 166 -10.28 0.10 -15.05
CA VAL A 166 -9.80 0.70 -13.79
C VAL A 166 -8.86 1.88 -14.01
N VAL A 167 -8.31 2.00 -15.23
CA VAL A 167 -7.51 3.14 -15.68
C VAL A 167 -8.07 3.67 -16.99
#